data_AF-A0AAW2JC20-F1
#
_entry.id   AF-A0AAW2JC20-F1
#
_cell.length_a   1.000
_cell.length_b   1.000
_cell.length_c   1.000
_cell.angle_alpha   90.00
_cell.angle_beta   90.00
_cell.angle_gamma   90.00
#
_symmetry.space_group_name_H-M   'P 1'
#
loop_
_entity.id
_entity.type
_entity.pdbx_description
1 polymer ?
#
loop_
_entity_poly.entity_id
_entity_poly.type
_entity_poly.pdbx_seq_one_letter_code
_entity_poly.pdbx_strand_id
1 'polypeptide(L)'
;MDDFKLILGLDFLRDTRTAVLPHVDSLMMMGAKPCVIPTLAGRTGPIPGVIKKLLKEFEDVMPDELPRKLPPKEAVDHKIELVPGMKPPVRAPYKMTQPELVELRK
;
A
#
# COMPACT_ATOMS: atom_id res chain seq x y z
N MET A 1 -25.32 -5.58 9.69
CA MET A 1 -23.87 -5.82 9.67
C MET A 1 -23.31 -4.80 10.63
N ASP A 2 -22.91 -5.26 11.80
CA ASP A 2 -22.79 -4.48 13.03
C ASP A 2 -21.85 -3.27 12.97
N ASP A 3 -22.36 -2.13 13.44
CA ASP A 3 -21.61 -0.89 13.67
C ASP A 3 -20.78 -0.96 14.95
N PHE A 4 -19.85 -1.91 15.04
CA PHE A 4 -18.93 -1.94 16.18
C PHE A 4 -17.84 -0.87 16.02
N LYS A 5 -17.83 0.09 16.95
CA LYS A 5 -16.78 1.11 17.04
C LYS A 5 -15.57 0.55 17.79
N LEU A 6 -14.52 0.18 17.05
CA LEU A 6 -13.22 -0.17 17.64
C LEU A 6 -12.53 1.11 18.14
N ILE A 7 -12.27 1.19 19.45
CA ILE A 7 -11.51 2.29 20.05
C ILE A 7 -10.12 1.75 20.39
N LEU A 8 -9.10 2.23 19.67
CA LEU A 8 -7.71 1.91 19.96
C LEU A 8 -7.23 2.77 21.14
N GLY A 9 -6.65 2.12 22.15
CA GLY A 9 -6.06 2.81 23.30
C GLY A 9 -4.76 3.53 22.95
N LEU A 10 -4.40 4.56 23.72
CA LEU A 10 -3.13 5.29 23.54
C LEU A 10 -1.90 4.39 23.77
N ASP A 11 -2.00 3.39 24.64
CA ASP A 11 -0.92 2.43 24.89
C ASP A 11 -0.64 1.57 23.65
N PHE A 12 -1.70 1.10 22.97
CA PHE A 12 -1.57 0.38 21.70
C PHE A 12 -0.88 1.23 20.62
N LEU A 13 -1.27 2.50 20.52
CA LEU A 13 -0.65 3.47 19.60
C LEU A 13 0.82 3.72 19.92
N ARG A 14 1.20 3.69 21.20
CA ARG A 14 2.58 3.84 21.64
C ARG A 14 3.42 2.60 21.34
N ASP A 15 2.89 1.42 21.63
CA ASP A 15 3.56 0.13 21.43
C ASP A 15 3.84 -0.13 19.95
N THR A 16 2.88 0.20 19.09
CA THR A 16 3.01 0.02 17.65
C THR A 16 3.68 1.21 16.95
N ARG A 17 4.24 2.15 17.73
CA ARG A 17 4.95 3.36 17.27
C ARG A 17 4.16 4.12 16.21
N THR A 18 2.91 4.40 16.52
CA THR A 18 2.03 5.10 15.59
C THR A 18 2.23 6.60 15.72
N ALA A 19 2.20 7.28 14.58
CA ALA A 19 2.16 8.72 14.50
C ALA A 19 0.83 9.12 13.85
N VAL A 20 0.05 9.95 14.55
CA VAL A 20 -1.10 10.60 13.92
C VAL A 20 -0.54 11.73 13.07
N LEU A 21 -0.83 11.70 11.77
CA LEU A 21 -0.49 12.77 10.82
C LEU A 21 -1.78 13.53 10.49
N PRO A 22 -2.19 14.49 11.35
CA PRO A 22 -3.44 15.23 11.17
C PRO A 22 -3.42 16.18 9.96
N HIS A 23 -2.31 16.28 9.24
CA HIS A 23 -2.15 17.12 8.05
C HIS A 23 -2.46 16.38 6.73
N VAL A 24 -2.45 15.05 6.75
CA VAL A 24 -2.79 14.17 5.61
C VAL A 24 -3.94 13.23 5.99
N ASP A 25 -4.70 13.58 7.03
CA ASP A 25 -5.79 12.79 7.59
C ASP A 25 -5.44 11.30 7.69
N SER A 26 -4.23 10.99 8.14
CA SER A 26 -3.71 9.62 8.14
C SER A 26 -3.05 9.27 9.47
N LEU A 27 -3.11 7.99 9.82
CA LEU A 27 -2.37 7.38 10.91
C LEU A 27 -1.24 6.54 10.30
N MET A 28 0.01 6.82 10.67
CA MET A 28 1.16 6.05 10.22
C MET A 28 1.60 5.09 11.31
N MET A 29 1.74 3.81 10.99
CA MET A 29 2.27 2.78 11.88
C MET A 29 3.75 2.58 11.57
N MET A 30 4.67 2.90 12.49
CA MET A 30 6.12 2.72 12.30
C MET A 30 6.61 1.34 12.77
N GLY A 31 5.83 0.29 12.49
CA GLY A 31 6.16 -1.09 12.82
C GLY A 31 7.22 -1.71 11.89
N ALA A 32 7.37 -3.03 11.95
CA ALA A 32 8.32 -3.77 11.09
C ALA A 32 8.09 -3.56 9.58
N LYS A 33 6.86 -3.21 9.20
CA LYS A 33 6.51 -2.69 7.87
C LYS A 33 5.76 -1.37 8.07
N PRO A 34 6.27 -0.24 7.55
CA PRO A 34 5.55 1.02 7.65
C PRO A 34 4.27 0.95 6.83
N CYS A 35 3.13 1.30 7.42
CA CYS A 35 1.86 1.41 6.72
C CYS A 35 1.12 2.69 7.11
N VAL A 36 0.36 3.24 6.16
CA VAL A 36 -0.43 4.46 6.31
C VAL A 36 -1.90 4.08 6.25
N ILE A 37 -2.63 4.42 7.31
CA ILE A 37 -4.06 4.17 7.43
C ILE A 37 -4.77 5.52 7.23
N PRO A 38 -5.50 5.71 6.12
CA PRO A 38 -6.32 6.91 5.95
C PRO A 38 -7.40 6.92 7.04
N THR A 39 -7.50 8.04 7.75
CA THR A 39 -8.49 8.28 8.79
C THR A 39 -9.64 9.08 8.21
N LEU A 40 -10.87 8.76 8.60
CA LEU A 40 -12.07 9.50 8.19
C LEU A 40 -12.26 10.82 8.97
N ALA A 41 -11.22 11.29 9.67
CA ALA A 41 -11.26 12.53 10.42
C ALA A 41 -11.12 13.70 9.45
N GLY A 42 -12.26 14.19 8.97
CA GLY A 42 -12.35 15.32 8.06
C GLY A 42 -11.57 16.54 8.57
N ARG A 43 -10.47 16.86 7.88
CA ARG A 43 -10.05 18.23 7.66
C ARG A 43 -9.89 18.45 6.16
N THR A 44 -10.95 19.01 5.58
CA THR A 44 -10.91 19.79 4.32
C THR A 44 -10.14 21.11 4.51
N GLY A 45 -9.02 21.09 5.23
CA GLY A 45 -8.11 22.22 5.34
C GLY A 45 -7.26 22.32 4.08
N PRO A 46 -6.95 23.52 3.58
CA PRO A 46 -6.06 23.66 2.44
C PRO A 46 -4.69 23.05 2.78
N ILE A 47 -4.25 22.09 1.96
CA ILE A 47 -2.92 21.48 2.06
C ILE A 47 -1.89 22.62 2.19
N PRO A 48 -1.03 22.61 3.23
CA PRO A 48 0.00 23.63 3.42
C PRO A 48 0.81 23.84 2.14
N GLY A 49 1.09 25.09 1.78
CA GLY A 49 1.73 25.42 0.49
C GLY A 49 3.07 24.72 0.25
N VAL A 50 3.81 24.39 1.31
CA VAL A 50 5.06 23.63 1.24
C VAL A 50 4.81 22.20 0.75
N ILE A 51 3.76 21.54 1.25
CA ILE A 51 3.39 20.18 0.87
C ILE A 51 2.83 20.16 -0.56
N LYS A 52 2.04 21.17 -0.96
CA LYS A 52 1.58 21.31 -2.35
C LYS A 52 2.74 21.42 -3.34
N LYS A 53 3.80 22.14 -2.98
CA LYS A 53 5.01 22.24 -3.81
C LYS A 53 5.70 20.89 -3.93
N LEU A 54 5.82 20.16 -2.82
CA LEU A 54 6.44 18.84 -2.78
C LEU A 54 5.64 17.80 -3.60
N LEU A 55 4.32 17.78 -3.46
CA LEU A 55 3.46 16.87 -4.24
C LEU A 55 3.55 17.16 -5.74
N LYS A 56 3.67 18.43 -6.13
CA LYS A 56 3.87 18.82 -7.52
C LYS A 56 5.27 18.46 -8.04
N GLU A 57 6.28 18.44 -7.16
CA GLU A 57 7.64 18.06 -7.52
C GLU A 57 7.77 16.55 -7.75
N PHE A 58 7.04 15.73 -6.98
CA PHE A 58 7.07 14.26 -7.03
C PHE A 58 5.81 13.63 -7.65
N GLU A 59 5.10 14.38 -8.50
CA GLU A 59 3.88 13.92 -9.19
C GLU A 59 4.15 12.69 -10.07
N ASP A 60 5.38 12.55 -10.57
CA ASP A 60 5.86 11.42 -11.37
C ASP A 60 6.04 10.12 -10.56
N VAL A 61 6.37 10.22 -9.28
CA VAL A 61 6.56 9.07 -8.38
C VAL A 61 5.23 8.52 -7.86
N MET A 62 4.20 9.36 -7.76
CA MET A 62 2.91 9.00 -7.18
C MET A 62 1.72 9.41 -8.08
N PRO A 63 1.65 8.86 -9.32
CA PRO A 63 0.55 9.17 -10.23
C PRO A 63 -0.77 8.54 -9.74
N ASP A 64 -1.90 9.18 -10.05
CA ASP A 64 -3.24 8.67 -9.71
C ASP A 64 -3.54 7.30 -10.38
N GLU A 65 -2.97 7.07 -11.55
CA GLU A 65 -3.02 5.79 -12.27
C GLU A 65 -1.62 5.34 -12.66
N LEU A 66 -1.34 4.04 -12.55
CA LEU A 66 -0.05 3.49 -12.95
C LEU A 66 0.19 3.69 -14.46
N PRO A 67 1.39 4.15 -14.86
CA PRO A 67 1.70 4.34 -16.27
C PRO A 67 1.64 2.99 -17.00
N ARG A 68 1.03 2.96 -18.19
CA ARG A 68 0.94 1.76 -19.04
C ARG A 68 2.29 1.31 -19.62
N LYS A 69 3.35 2.08 -19.39
CA LYS A 69 4.70 1.80 -19.88
C LYS A 69 5.42 0.96 -18.85
N LEU A 70 6.16 -0.05 -19.33
CA LEU A 70 7.07 -0.78 -18.47
C LEU A 70 8.14 0.19 -17.95
N PRO A 71 8.58 0.03 -16.70
CA PRO A 71 9.72 0.77 -16.20
C PRO A 71 10.94 0.49 -17.09
N PRO A 72 11.87 1.45 -17.20
CA PRO A 72 13.16 1.22 -17.84
C PRO A 72 13.82 -0.03 -17.25
N LYS A 73 14.62 -0.74 -18.06
CA LYS A 73 15.41 -1.86 -17.55
C LYS A 73 16.30 -1.36 -16.40
N GLU A 74 16.18 -2.00 -15.25
CA GLU A 74 17.00 -1.67 -14.09
C GLU A 74 18.46 -2.09 -14.34
N ALA A 75 19.39 -1.48 -13.59
CA ALA A 75 20.81 -1.86 -13.66
C ALA A 75 21.10 -3.26 -13.09
N VAL A 76 20.16 -3.80 -12.30
CA VAL A 76 20.27 -5.09 -11.63
C VAL A 76 19.17 -6.01 -12.13
N ASP A 77 19.56 -7.10 -12.79
CA ASP A 77 18.63 -8.17 -13.12
C ASP A 77 18.42 -9.07 -11.90
N HIS A 78 17.19 -9.14 -11.41
CA HIS A 78 16.82 -10.12 -10.38
C HIS A 78 16.87 -11.53 -10.97
N LYS A 79 17.71 -12.39 -10.37
CA LYS A 79 17.82 -13.81 -10.73
C LYS A 79 17.29 -14.67 -9.60
N ILE A 80 16.48 -15.67 -9.96
CA ILE A 80 16.06 -16.72 -9.02
C ILE A 80 17.11 -17.82 -9.11
N GLU A 81 17.90 -17.98 -8.05
CA GLU A 81 18.88 -19.06 -7.96
C GLU A 81 18.15 -20.39 -7.75
N LEU A 82 18.36 -21.34 -8.65
CA LEU A 82 17.77 -22.67 -8.56
C LEU A 82 18.78 -23.64 -7.95
N VAL A 83 18.32 -24.44 -6.99
CA VAL A 83 19.10 -25.59 -6.52
C VAL A 83 19.12 -26.64 -7.65
N PRO A 84 20.29 -27.11 -8.10
CA PRO A 84 20.40 -28.12 -9.16
C PRO A 84 19.60 -29.38 -8.84
N GLY A 85 18.84 -29.89 -9.81
CA GLY A 85 18.02 -31.10 -9.67
C GLY A 85 16.63 -30.87 -9.08
N MET A 86 16.28 -29.63 -8.68
CA MET A 86 14.91 -29.30 -8.27
C MET A 86 13.97 -29.22 -9.47
N LYS A 87 12.83 -29.90 -9.35
CA LYS A 87 11.76 -29.83 -10.35
C LYS A 87 10.87 -28.61 -10.04
N PRO A 88 10.42 -27.86 -11.07
CA PRO A 88 9.46 -26.78 -10.86
C PRO A 88 8.18 -27.28 -10.18
N PRO A 89 7.59 -26.51 -9.25
CA PRO A 89 6.31 -26.87 -8.67
C PRO A 89 5.20 -26.78 -9.73
N VAL A 90 4.51 -27.89 -9.97
CA VAL A 90 3.34 -27.95 -10.84
C VAL A 90 2.11 -28.22 -9.98
N ARG A 91 1.14 -27.31 -9.99
CA ARG A 91 -0.14 -27.44 -9.27
C ARG A 91 -1.28 -26.98 -10.16
N ALA A 92 -2.44 -27.63 -10.03
CA ALA A 92 -3.65 -27.16 -10.69
C ALA A 92 -4.05 -25.77 -10.16
N PRO A 93 -4.68 -24.91 -10.98
CA PRO A 93 -5.23 -23.64 -10.51
C PRO A 93 -6.16 -23.85 -9.30
N TYR A 94 -6.14 -22.91 -8.36
CA TYR A 94 -7.06 -22.92 -7.24
C TYR A 94 -8.50 -22.81 -7.74
N LYS A 95 -9.43 -23.47 -7.03
CA LYS A 95 -10.86 -23.35 -7.32
C LYS A 95 -11.30 -21.94 -6.95
N MET A 96 -11.91 -21.24 -7.91
CA MET A 96 -12.47 -19.90 -7.77
C MET A 96 -13.93 -19.90 -8.22
N THR A 97 -14.70 -18.99 -7.65
CA THR A 97 -16.08 -18.73 -8.05
C THR A 97 -16.14 -17.90 -9.33
N GLN A 98 -17.31 -17.83 -9.97
CA GLN A 98 -17.50 -17.02 -11.18
C GLN A 98 -17.14 -15.53 -11.02
N PRO A 99 -17.55 -14.80 -9.95
CA PRO A 99 -17.17 -13.40 -9.80
C PRO A 99 -15.65 -13.20 -9.65
N GLU A 100 -14.96 -14.05 -8.89
CA GLU A 100 -13.50 -13.98 -8.74
C GLU A 100 -12.77 -14.20 -10.06
N LEU A 101 -13.25 -15.15 -10.87
CA LEU A 101 -12.69 -15.40 -12.21
C LEU A 101 -12.90 -14.23 -13.18
N VAL A 102 -14.00 -13.48 -13.05
CA VAL A 102 -14.26 -12.28 -13.84
C VAL A 102 -13.29 -11.17 -13.44
N GLU A 103 -13.10 -10.93 -12.13
CA GLU A 103 -12.15 -9.93 -11.63
C GLU A 103 -10.71 -10.26 -12.04
N LEU A 104 -10.30 -11.53 -11.99
CA LEU A 104 -8.95 -11.94 -12.39
C LEU A 104 -8.66 -11.75 -13.89
N ARG A 105 -9.70 -11.77 -14.73
CA ARG A 105 -9.58 -11.62 -16.20
C ARG A 105 -9.65 -10.18 -16.67
N LYS A 106 -9.96 -9.25 -15.76
CA LYS A 106 -10.09 -7.82 -16.04
C LYS A 106 -8.71 -7.17 -16.10
#